data_AF-A0A7L3HL41-F1
#
_entry.id   AF-A0A7L3HL41-F1
#
_cell.length_a   1.000
_cell.length_b   1.000
_cell.length_c   1.000
_cell.angle_alpha   90.00
_cell.angle_beta   90.00
_cell.angle_gamma   90.00
#
_symmetry.space_group_name_H-M   'P 1'
#
loop_
_entity.id
_entity.type
_entity.pdbx_description
1 polymer ?
#
loop_
_entity_poly.entity_id
_entity_poly.type
_entity_poly.pdbx_seq_one_letter_code
_entity_poly.pdbx_strand_id
1 'polypeptide(L)'
;VLSDACRIVLMWKFGGIYLDTDFIVLKNLQNLTNALGIQDHDVLNGAFLSFKPKHKFMELCMQGFVEDYNGWVWGHQGPELLTRVFKKWCSIQTVKSMSCQGVSALAPEVVYPIPWQEWKKLFEAVSASEFHKLLKNTYAVHIWNKLSHGTKLEIPSQALLAQLYSQFCPATYAKMKQD
;
A
#
# COMPACT_ATOMS: atom_id res chain seq x y z
N VAL A 1 13.82 -4.39 -5.56
CA VAL A 1 14.84 -3.43 -6.03
C VAL A 1 14.50 -2.82 -7.38
N LEU A 2 14.49 -3.58 -8.50
CA LEU A 2 14.17 -3.00 -9.82
C LEU A 2 12.76 -2.38 -9.84
N SER A 3 11.76 -3.11 -9.35
CA SER A 3 10.40 -2.60 -9.23
C SER A 3 10.31 -1.34 -8.36
N ASP A 4 11.09 -1.28 -7.27
CA ASP A 4 11.17 -0.09 -6.39
C ASP A 4 11.77 1.12 -7.11
N ALA A 5 12.83 0.93 -7.90
CA ALA A 5 13.39 1.99 -8.73
C ALA A 5 12.37 2.46 -9.78
N CYS A 6 11.75 1.52 -10.49
CA CYS A 6 10.78 1.81 -11.54
C CYS A 6 9.59 2.62 -11.00
N ARG A 7 8.97 2.22 -9.88
CA ARG A 7 7.81 2.94 -9.34
C ARG A 7 8.16 4.38 -8.95
N ILE A 8 9.35 4.62 -8.38
CA ILE A 8 9.80 5.97 -8.00
C ILE A 8 10.04 6.82 -9.26
N VAL A 9 10.76 6.29 -10.26
CA VAL A 9 11.05 7.01 -11.50
C VAL A 9 9.78 7.29 -12.30
N LEU A 10 8.88 6.32 -12.42
CA LEU A 10 7.58 6.50 -13.08
C LEU A 10 6.76 7.57 -12.37
N MET A 11 6.71 7.54 -11.04
CA MET A 11 5.99 8.51 -10.25
C MET A 11 6.58 9.92 -10.37
N TRP A 12 7.91 10.07 -10.37
CA TRP A 12 8.53 11.38 -10.65
C TRP A 12 8.31 11.82 -12.09
N LYS A 13 8.39 10.92 -13.08
CA LYS A 13 8.31 11.31 -14.49
C LYS A 13 6.90 11.67 -14.92
N PHE A 14 5.91 10.85 -14.55
CA PHE A 14 4.53 10.94 -15.05
C PHE A 14 3.53 11.30 -13.96
N GLY A 15 3.85 11.09 -12.69
CA GLY A 15 2.90 11.24 -11.60
C GLY A 15 1.73 10.27 -11.72
N GLY A 16 0.60 10.66 -11.14
CA GLY A 16 -0.61 9.85 -11.11
C GLY A 16 -0.63 8.95 -9.87
N ILE A 17 -1.24 7.78 -10.01
CA ILE A 17 -1.42 6.80 -8.93
C ILE A 17 -0.73 5.51 -9.34
N TYR A 18 0.17 5.03 -8.49
CA TYR A 18 0.80 3.72 -8.59
C TYR A 18 0.22 2.82 -7.50
N LEU A 19 -0.08 1.58 -7.89
CA LEU A 19 -0.49 0.49 -7.02
C LEU A 19 0.34 -0.74 -7.39
N ASP A 20 0.77 -1.51 -6.38
CA ASP A 20 1.16 -2.89 -6.62
C ASP A 20 -0.06 -3.68 -7.15
N THR A 21 0.21 -4.78 -7.85
CA THR A 21 -0.85 -5.53 -8.55
C THR A 21 -1.76 -6.32 -7.61
N ASP A 22 -1.40 -6.41 -6.34
CA ASP A 22 -2.09 -7.13 -5.28
C ASP A 22 -2.88 -6.17 -4.35
N PHE A 23 -3.48 -5.13 -4.94
CA PHE A 23 -4.49 -4.31 -4.31
C PHE A 23 -5.90 -4.64 -4.78
N ILE A 24 -6.85 -4.59 -3.85
CA ILE A 24 -8.27 -4.44 -4.17
C ILE A 24 -8.64 -2.97 -3.90
N VAL A 25 -9.17 -2.27 -4.90
CA VAL A 25 -9.60 -0.87 -4.78
C VAL A 25 -11.07 -0.81 -4.41
N LEU A 26 -11.39 -0.09 -3.33
CA LEU A 26 -12.73 -0.01 -2.74
C LEU A 26 -13.41 1.33 -3.04
N LYS A 27 -12.62 2.41 -3.15
CA LYS A 27 -13.10 3.79 -3.37
C LYS A 27 -12.21 4.50 -4.39
N ASN A 28 -12.71 5.60 -4.95
CA ASN A 28 -11.93 6.43 -5.87
C ASN A 28 -10.68 7.02 -5.16
N LEU A 29 -9.51 6.75 -5.72
CA LEU A 29 -8.20 7.17 -5.20
C LEU A 29 -7.77 8.57 -5.65
N GLN A 30 -8.47 9.20 -6.61
CA GLN A 30 -8.10 10.50 -7.19
C GLN A 30 -8.01 11.64 -6.16
N ASN A 31 -8.71 11.52 -5.02
CA ASN A 31 -8.68 12.49 -3.94
C ASN A 31 -7.41 12.39 -3.07
N LEU A 32 -6.65 11.30 -3.18
CA LEU A 32 -5.38 11.11 -2.49
C LEU A 32 -4.29 11.65 -3.40
N THR A 33 -3.76 12.84 -3.14
CA THR A 33 -2.72 13.48 -3.97
C THR A 33 -1.49 13.81 -3.12
N ASN A 34 -0.30 13.62 -3.67
CA ASN A 34 0.99 13.76 -2.98
C ASN A 34 1.02 12.96 -1.67
N ALA A 35 0.59 11.70 -1.75
CA ALA A 35 0.34 10.85 -0.62
C ALA A 35 0.96 9.47 -0.80
N LEU A 36 1.35 8.89 0.32
CA LEU A 36 1.79 7.51 0.45
C LEU A 36 1.31 6.95 1.79
N GLY A 37 1.23 5.64 1.92
CA GLY A 37 0.65 5.02 3.11
C GLY A 37 1.69 4.56 4.12
N ILE A 38 1.33 4.63 5.40
CA ILE A 38 2.05 3.99 6.51
C ILE A 38 1.62 2.52 6.55
N GLN A 39 2.56 1.58 6.41
CA GLN A 39 2.25 0.15 6.48
C GLN A 39 2.31 -0.41 7.90
N ASP A 40 3.10 0.21 8.78
CA ASP A 40 3.39 -0.26 10.13
C ASP A 40 3.95 0.90 10.98
N HIS A 41 4.24 0.67 12.26
CA HIS A 41 4.83 1.64 13.17
C HIS A 41 6.08 2.28 12.56
N ASP A 42 5.98 3.58 12.27
CA ASP A 42 7.10 4.39 11.77
C ASP A 42 7.61 4.02 10.36
N VAL A 43 6.86 3.22 9.58
CA VAL A 43 7.31 2.75 8.25
C VAL A 43 6.30 3.08 7.15
N LEU A 44 6.77 3.78 6.12
CA LEU A 44 6.05 4.06 4.88
C LEU A 44 6.24 2.92 3.87
N ASN A 45 5.29 2.74 2.97
CA ASN A 45 5.35 1.72 1.93
C ASN A 45 5.09 2.31 0.53
N GLY A 46 5.86 1.84 -0.45
CA GLY A 46 5.77 2.24 -1.85
C GLY A 46 4.78 1.46 -2.69
N ALA A 47 4.04 0.51 -2.10
CA ALA A 47 3.00 -0.24 -2.79
C ALA A 47 1.83 0.65 -3.24
N PHE A 48 1.53 1.71 -2.48
CA PHE A 48 0.66 2.82 -2.90
C PHE A 48 1.46 4.13 -2.95
N LEU A 49 1.45 4.80 -4.10
CA LEU A 49 2.02 6.13 -4.27
C LEU A 49 1.06 6.97 -5.12
N SER A 50 0.79 8.20 -4.71
CA SER A 50 0.06 9.15 -5.54
C SER A 50 0.73 10.50 -5.51
N PHE A 51 1.31 10.94 -6.63
CA PHE A 51 2.04 12.21 -6.68
C PHE A 51 1.82 12.93 -8.00
N LYS A 52 1.93 14.25 -7.96
CA LYS A 52 2.07 15.04 -9.19
C LYS A 52 3.40 14.72 -9.88
N PRO A 53 3.46 14.78 -11.22
CA PRO A 53 4.73 14.64 -11.93
C PRO A 53 5.72 15.70 -11.43
N LYS A 54 7.00 15.32 -11.42
CA LYS A 54 8.14 16.15 -11.01
C LYS A 54 8.12 16.62 -9.56
N HIS A 55 7.33 15.96 -8.69
CA HIS A 55 7.29 16.31 -7.28
C HIS A 55 8.67 16.16 -6.61
N LYS A 56 9.11 17.18 -5.87
CA LYS A 56 10.47 17.24 -5.27
C LYS A 56 10.75 16.08 -4.33
N PHE A 57 9.76 15.66 -3.54
CA PHE A 57 9.87 14.46 -2.70
C PHE A 57 10.26 13.21 -3.49
N MET A 58 9.67 12.98 -4.67
CA MET A 58 10.00 11.81 -5.50
C MET A 58 11.41 11.94 -6.11
N GLU A 59 11.84 13.16 -6.43
CA GLU A 59 13.23 13.41 -6.86
C GLU A 59 14.24 13.06 -5.76
N LEU A 60 13.98 13.48 -4.53
CA LEU A 60 14.81 13.13 -3.37
C LEU A 60 14.80 11.63 -3.10
N CYS A 61 13.68 10.94 -3.34
CA CYS A 61 13.63 9.49 -3.29
C CYS A 61 14.54 8.86 -4.35
N MET A 62 14.58 9.38 -5.58
CA MET A 62 15.51 8.89 -6.61
C MET A 62 16.98 9.11 -6.22
N GLN A 63 17.30 10.28 -5.66
CA GLN A 63 18.67 10.59 -5.20
C GLN A 63 19.07 9.67 -4.05
N GLY A 64 18.23 9.56 -3.02
CA GLY A 64 18.47 8.68 -1.87
C GLY A 64 18.49 7.19 -2.23
N PHE A 65 17.88 6.79 -3.35
CA PHE A 65 18.02 5.44 -3.89
C PHE A 65 19.45 5.18 -4.34
N VAL A 66 20.11 6.13 -5.01
CA VAL A 66 21.47 5.93 -5.54
C VAL A 66 22.52 6.15 -4.45
N GLU A 67 22.36 7.19 -3.63
CA GLU A 67 23.33 7.58 -2.60
C GLU A 67 23.54 6.52 -1.51
N ASP A 68 22.46 5.82 -1.14
CA ASP A 68 22.45 4.82 -0.07
C ASP A 68 21.84 3.53 -0.62
N TYR A 69 22.47 2.98 -1.67
CA TYR A 69 22.05 1.72 -2.26
C TYR A 69 22.61 0.54 -1.45
N ASN A 70 21.71 -0.31 -0.95
CA ASN A 70 22.06 -1.60 -0.37
C ASN A 70 21.09 -2.69 -0.82
N GLY A 71 21.52 -3.50 -1.79
CA GLY A 71 20.72 -4.60 -2.33
C GLY A 71 20.65 -5.84 -1.41
N TRP A 72 21.48 -5.91 -0.36
CA TRP A 72 21.50 -7.03 0.58
C TRP A 72 20.41 -6.95 1.64
N VAL A 73 19.94 -5.74 1.93
CA VAL A 73 18.90 -5.49 2.94
C VAL A 73 17.55 -5.41 2.24
N TRP A 74 16.68 -6.36 2.56
CA TRP A 74 15.32 -6.36 2.03
C TRP A 74 14.57 -5.10 2.48
N GLY A 75 13.89 -4.43 1.54
CA GLY A 75 13.13 -3.21 1.84
C GLY A 75 13.97 -1.93 1.91
N HIS A 76 15.31 -2.03 1.90
CA HIS A 76 16.18 -0.86 1.97
C HIS A 76 15.90 0.16 0.88
N GLN A 77 15.67 -0.32 -0.35
CA GLN A 77 15.37 0.52 -1.51
C GLN A 77 13.88 0.76 -1.75
N GLY A 78 13.03 0.25 -0.87
CA GLY A 78 11.58 0.40 -0.93
C GLY A 78 11.07 1.13 0.30
N PRO A 79 10.39 0.45 1.24
CA PRO A 79 9.84 1.06 2.46
C PRO A 79 10.84 1.91 3.27
N GLU A 80 12.06 1.43 3.48
CA GLU A 80 13.06 2.16 4.27
C GLU A 80 13.53 3.44 3.58
N LEU A 81 13.63 3.44 2.25
CA LEU A 81 13.98 4.61 1.45
C LEU A 81 12.94 5.71 1.59
N LEU A 82 11.67 5.36 1.36
CA LEU A 82 10.58 6.33 1.49
C LEU A 82 10.50 6.87 2.92
N THR A 83 10.71 6.02 3.91
CA THR A 83 10.71 6.39 5.33
C THR A 83 11.87 7.34 5.66
N ARG A 84 13.11 7.01 5.31
CA ARG A 84 14.28 7.86 5.61
C ARG A 84 14.22 9.20 4.89
N VAL A 85 13.73 9.23 3.64
CA VAL A 85 13.56 10.47 2.88
C VAL A 85 12.42 11.31 3.46
N PHE A 86 11.30 10.70 3.86
CA PHE A 86 10.19 11.42 4.49
C PHE A 86 10.56 12.02 5.84
N LYS A 87 11.29 11.27 6.68
CA LYS A 87 11.81 11.79 7.96
C LYS A 87 12.70 13.02 7.76
N LYS A 88 13.64 12.96 6.80
CA LYS A 88 14.48 14.11 6.42
C LYS A 88 13.65 15.26 5.85
N TRP A 89 12.72 14.96 4.94
CA TRP A 89 11.83 15.94 4.31
C TRP A 89 11.04 16.73 5.37
N CYS A 90 10.51 16.06 6.38
CA CYS A 90 9.66 16.68 7.40
C CYS A 90 10.40 17.11 8.68
N SER A 91 11.72 16.89 8.77
CA SER A 91 12.52 17.13 9.97
C SER A 91 11.96 16.42 11.22
N ILE A 92 11.57 15.15 11.08
CA ILE A 92 11.00 14.32 12.16
C ILE A 92 11.81 13.03 12.38
N GLN A 93 11.71 12.48 13.59
CA GLN A 93 12.34 11.19 13.94
C GLN A 93 11.41 9.99 13.77
N THR A 94 10.09 10.21 13.89
CA THR A 94 9.06 9.16 13.83
C THR A 94 7.93 9.61 12.92
N VAL A 95 7.52 8.73 12.00
CA VAL A 95 6.39 8.87 11.09
C VAL A 95 5.11 8.51 11.82
N LYS A 96 4.14 9.42 11.76
CA LYS A 96 2.75 9.21 12.14
C LYS A 96 1.86 9.66 10.99
N SER A 97 0.56 9.36 11.05
CA SER A 97 -0.39 9.91 10.08
C SER A 97 -0.36 11.44 10.15
N MET A 98 0.21 12.07 9.13
CA MET A 98 0.45 13.52 9.12
C MET A 98 0.68 14.02 7.70
N SER A 99 0.58 15.33 7.53
CA SER A 99 1.02 16.00 6.30
C SER A 99 2.09 17.03 6.64
N CYS A 100 3.14 17.08 5.84
CA CYS A 100 4.25 18.02 6.02
C CYS A 100 4.81 18.40 4.66
N GLN A 101 5.03 19.71 4.48
CA GLN A 101 5.57 20.28 3.23
C GLN A 101 4.86 19.75 1.97
N GLY A 102 3.52 19.60 2.04
CA GLY A 102 2.70 19.17 0.91
C GLY A 102 2.73 17.66 0.59
N VAL A 103 3.33 16.82 1.43
CA VAL A 103 3.27 15.35 1.32
C VAL A 103 2.51 14.77 2.52
N SER A 104 1.57 13.86 2.24
CA SER A 104 0.73 13.21 3.26
C SER A 104 1.15 11.75 3.48
N ALA A 105 1.55 11.42 4.70
CA ALA A 105 1.64 10.06 5.19
C ALA A 105 0.26 9.62 5.70
N LEU A 106 -0.43 8.79 4.92
CA LEU A 106 -1.80 8.34 5.21
C LEU A 106 -1.78 7.30 6.34
N ALA A 107 -2.78 7.36 7.20
CA ALA A 107 -3.00 6.35 8.23
C ALA A 107 -3.16 4.94 7.63
N PRO A 108 -2.72 3.88 8.33
CA PRO A 108 -2.76 2.51 7.80
C PRO A 108 -4.14 2.10 7.29
N GLU A 109 -5.22 2.43 8.00
CA GLU A 109 -6.60 2.06 7.62
C GLU A 109 -7.05 2.55 6.24
N VAL A 110 -6.35 3.53 5.65
CA VAL A 110 -6.69 4.10 4.35
C VAL A 110 -6.32 3.15 3.21
N VAL A 111 -5.14 2.51 3.26
CA VAL A 111 -4.63 1.65 2.16
C VAL A 111 -4.03 0.30 2.63
N TYR A 112 -3.73 0.16 3.92
CA TYR A 112 -3.18 -1.03 4.56
C TYR A 112 -3.99 -1.40 5.83
N PRO A 113 -5.33 -1.59 5.73
CA PRO A 113 -6.18 -1.84 6.90
C PRO A 113 -5.86 -3.16 7.62
N ILE A 114 -5.20 -4.10 6.94
CA ILE A 114 -4.62 -5.29 7.52
C ILE A 114 -3.10 -5.15 7.44
N PRO A 115 -2.38 -4.99 8.56
CA PRO A 115 -0.92 -4.95 8.57
C PRO A 115 -0.32 -6.23 7.98
N TRP A 116 0.86 -6.14 7.38
CA TRP A 116 1.50 -7.28 6.72
C TRP A 116 1.80 -8.43 7.69
N GLN A 117 2.03 -8.15 8.98
CA GLN A 117 2.20 -9.16 10.03
C GLN A 117 0.94 -9.98 10.27
N GLU A 118 -0.21 -9.38 10.00
CA GLU A 118 -1.54 -9.94 10.26
C GLU A 118 -2.21 -10.39 8.95
N TRP A 119 -1.44 -10.60 7.87
CA TRP A 119 -1.95 -10.97 6.55
C TRP A 119 -2.91 -12.17 6.57
N LYS A 120 -2.75 -13.10 7.53
CA LYS A 120 -3.64 -14.26 7.71
C LYS A 120 -5.09 -13.88 7.98
N LYS A 121 -5.34 -12.71 8.59
CA LYS A 121 -6.70 -12.18 8.81
C LYS A 121 -7.50 -12.01 7.52
N LEU A 122 -6.84 -11.88 6.37
CA LEU A 122 -7.50 -11.87 5.06
C LEU A 122 -8.26 -13.18 4.79
N PHE A 123 -7.82 -14.30 5.36
CA PHE A 123 -8.39 -15.63 5.14
C PHE A 123 -9.30 -16.07 6.30
N GLU A 124 -9.43 -15.25 7.34
CA GLU A 124 -10.27 -15.53 8.51
C GLU A 124 -11.69 -15.01 8.30
N ALA A 125 -12.66 -15.71 8.90
CA ALA A 125 -14.05 -15.32 8.82
C ALA A 125 -14.31 -14.02 9.60
N VAL A 126 -14.97 -13.05 8.96
CA VAL A 126 -15.36 -11.78 9.60
C VAL A 126 -16.87 -11.58 9.51
N SER A 127 -17.46 -11.05 10.59
CA SER A 127 -18.88 -10.73 10.58
C SER A 127 -19.19 -9.55 9.64
N ALA A 128 -20.44 -9.42 9.20
CA ALA A 128 -20.83 -8.29 8.35
C ALA A 128 -20.59 -6.94 9.05
N SER A 129 -20.85 -6.83 10.35
CA SER A 129 -20.62 -5.58 11.10
C SER A 129 -19.13 -5.24 11.19
N GLU A 130 -18.27 -6.23 11.42
CA GLU A 130 -16.82 -6.08 11.43
C GLU A 130 -16.29 -5.67 10.06
N PHE A 131 -16.77 -6.31 8.99
CA PHE A 131 -16.42 -5.96 7.61
C PHE A 131 -16.72 -4.49 7.29
N HIS A 132 -17.93 -4.02 7.60
CA HIS A 132 -18.30 -2.61 7.38
C HIS A 132 -17.49 -1.65 8.25
N LYS A 133 -17.20 -2.01 9.50
CA LYS A 133 -16.39 -1.20 10.40
C LYS A 133 -14.95 -1.08 9.91
N LEU A 134 -14.35 -2.18 9.46
CA LEU A 134 -12.99 -2.24 8.92
C LEU A 134 -12.86 -1.33 7.69
N LEU A 135 -13.82 -1.42 6.76
CA LEU A 135 -13.72 -0.72 5.47
C LEU A 135 -14.23 0.74 5.48
N LYS A 136 -14.70 1.22 6.63
CA LYS A 136 -15.33 2.55 6.77
C LYS A 136 -14.47 3.67 6.17
N ASN A 137 -13.18 3.71 6.51
CA ASN A 137 -12.23 4.72 6.03
C ASN A 137 -11.24 4.20 4.99
N THR A 138 -11.39 2.95 4.55
CA THR A 138 -10.48 2.28 3.62
C THR A 138 -10.80 2.64 2.18
N TYR A 139 -9.74 2.92 1.41
CA TYR A 139 -9.80 3.19 -0.02
C TYR A 139 -9.29 2.01 -0.84
N ALA A 140 -8.29 1.29 -0.33
CA ALA A 140 -7.76 0.09 -0.96
C ALA A 140 -7.27 -0.90 0.11
N VAL A 141 -7.18 -2.18 -0.25
CA VAL A 141 -6.65 -3.25 0.60
C VAL A 141 -5.48 -3.92 -0.12
N HIS A 142 -4.29 -3.87 0.46
CA HIS A 142 -3.14 -4.68 0.03
C HIS A 142 -3.29 -6.10 0.56
N ILE A 143 -3.24 -7.12 -0.31
CA ILE A 143 -3.47 -8.52 0.08
C ILE A 143 -2.17 -9.29 0.42
N TRP A 144 -1.03 -8.60 0.37
CA TRP A 144 0.30 -9.11 0.72
C TRP A 144 0.66 -10.39 -0.03
N ASN A 145 0.51 -10.42 -1.36
CA ASN A 145 0.60 -11.65 -2.17
C ASN A 145 1.93 -12.39 -1.97
N LYS A 146 3.02 -11.67 -1.69
CA LYS A 146 4.32 -12.28 -1.35
C LYS A 146 4.23 -13.24 -0.16
N LEU A 147 3.37 -12.96 0.82
CA LEU A 147 3.11 -13.78 2.01
C LEU A 147 1.90 -14.72 1.80
N SER A 148 0.87 -14.25 1.10
CA SER A 148 -0.42 -14.93 1.04
C SER A 148 -0.59 -15.92 -0.12
N HIS A 149 0.24 -15.87 -1.18
CA HIS A 149 0.07 -16.67 -2.40
C HIS A 149 -0.01 -18.20 -2.19
N GLY A 150 0.56 -18.73 -1.11
CA GLY A 150 0.51 -20.16 -0.80
C GLY A 150 -0.75 -20.61 -0.05
N THR A 151 -1.63 -19.68 0.32
CA THR A 151 -2.83 -19.97 1.12
C THR A 151 -4.04 -20.12 0.20
N LYS A 152 -4.70 -21.28 0.26
CA LYS A 152 -5.93 -21.52 -0.49
C LYS A 152 -7.08 -20.71 0.11
N LEU A 153 -7.79 -19.97 -0.74
CA LEU A 153 -9.02 -19.28 -0.38
C LEU A 153 -10.22 -20.10 -0.85
N GLU A 154 -11.05 -20.56 0.09
CA GLU A 154 -12.31 -21.24 -0.25
C GLU A 154 -13.38 -20.19 -0.60
N ILE A 155 -14.07 -20.38 -1.73
CA ILE A 155 -15.16 -19.51 -2.19
C ILE A 155 -16.38 -20.36 -2.58
N PRO A 156 -17.60 -20.05 -2.09
CA PRO A 156 -17.93 -18.96 -1.17
C PRO A 156 -17.52 -19.26 0.27
N SER A 157 -17.10 -18.23 1.01
CA SER A 157 -16.85 -18.32 2.45
C SER A 157 -17.06 -16.96 3.12
N GLN A 158 -17.06 -16.94 4.45
CA GLN A 158 -17.09 -15.70 5.24
C GLN A 158 -15.70 -15.07 5.42
N ALA A 159 -14.66 -15.59 4.76
CA ALA A 159 -13.32 -15.02 4.84
C ALA A 159 -13.32 -13.55 4.37
N LEU A 160 -12.56 -12.68 5.03
CA LEU A 160 -12.46 -11.26 4.67
C LEU A 160 -12.16 -11.06 3.18
N LEU A 161 -11.19 -11.80 2.63
CA LEU A 161 -10.79 -11.71 1.23
C LEU A 161 -11.87 -12.22 0.28
N ALA A 162 -12.60 -13.29 0.65
CA ALA A 162 -13.73 -13.77 -0.14
C ALA A 162 -14.87 -12.73 -0.17
N GLN A 163 -15.14 -12.05 0.95
CA GLN A 163 -16.10 -10.96 1.02
C GLN A 163 -15.65 -9.76 0.17
N LEU A 164 -14.37 -9.37 0.24
CA LEU A 164 -13.79 -8.32 -0.60
C LEU A 164 -13.93 -8.62 -2.10
N TYR A 165 -13.56 -9.84 -2.54
CA TYR A 165 -13.72 -10.22 -3.94
C TYR A 165 -15.19 -10.21 -4.37
N SER A 166 -16.11 -10.68 -3.53
CA SER A 166 -17.53 -10.68 -3.85
C SER A 166 -18.10 -9.28 -4.13
N GLN A 167 -17.64 -8.26 -3.38
CA GLN A 167 -18.15 -6.90 -3.50
C GLN A 167 -17.38 -6.03 -4.50
N PHE A 168 -16.05 -6.18 -4.57
CA PHE A 168 -15.17 -5.25 -5.31
C PHE A 168 -14.51 -5.89 -6.54
N CYS A 169 -14.56 -7.21 -6.69
CA CYS A 169 -13.99 -7.93 -7.86
C CYS A 169 -14.94 -9.05 -8.34
N PRO A 170 -16.20 -8.74 -8.72
CA PRO A 170 -17.22 -9.76 -8.97
C PRO A 170 -16.88 -10.74 -10.09
N ALA A 171 -16.14 -10.30 -11.12
CA ALA A 171 -15.68 -11.17 -12.20
C ALA A 171 -14.66 -12.22 -11.71
N THR A 172 -13.67 -11.79 -10.91
CA THR A 172 -12.70 -12.69 -10.27
C THR A 172 -13.40 -13.66 -9.32
N TYR A 173 -14.31 -13.14 -8.49
CA TYR A 173 -15.08 -13.96 -7.56
C TYR A 173 -15.92 -15.04 -8.25
N ALA A 174 -16.56 -14.71 -9.39
CA ALA A 174 -17.33 -15.68 -10.17
C ALA A 174 -16.44 -16.77 -10.81
N LYS A 175 -15.23 -16.40 -11.26
CA LYS A 175 -14.24 -17.36 -11.78
C LYS A 175 -13.77 -18.32 -10.71
N MET A 176 -13.39 -17.82 -9.54
CA MET A 176 -12.87 -18.64 -8.44
C MET A 176 -13.90 -19.62 -7.84
N LYS A 177 -15.21 -19.42 -8.05
CA LYS A 177 -16.25 -20.38 -7.66
C LYS A 177 -16.27 -21.65 -8.50
N GLN A 178 -15.63 -21.62 -9.67
CA GLN A 178 -15.65 -22.71 -10.64
C GLN A 178 -14.39 -23.60 -10.54
N ASP A 179 -13.42 -23.17 -9.72
CA ASP A 179 -12.14 -23.85 -9.44
C ASP A 179 -12.23 -24.68 -8.15
#